data_AF-A0A084ZUE6-F1
#
_entry.id   AF-A0A084ZUE6-F1
#
_cell.length_a   1.000
_cell.length_b   1.000
_cell.length_c   1.000
_cell.angle_alpha   90.00
_cell.angle_beta   90.00
_cell.angle_gamma   90.00
#
_symmetry.space_group_name_H-M   'P 1'
#
loop_
_entity.id
_entity.type
_entity.pdbx_description
1 polymer ?
#
loop_
_entity_poly.entity_id
_entity_poly.type
_entity_poly.pdbx_seq_one_letter_code
_entity_poly.pdbx_strand_id
1 'polypeptide(L)'
;MNQVISILDSERIKYTVADNGNITIGGHLDLRGIDITSLPDNLTIGGHLYLSGTGITSLPDNLTIGGHLYLSRTVITSLPDNLTIGGHL
;
A
#
# COMPACT_ATOMS: atom_id res chain seq x y z
N MET A 1 14.61 2.61 -7.81
CA MET A 1 14.11 1.26 -7.45
C MET A 1 12.87 1.47 -6.61
N ASN A 2 11.75 0.80 -6.89
CA ASN A 2 10.53 0.94 -6.10
C ASN A 2 10.73 0.19 -4.77
N GLN A 3 10.75 0.91 -3.64
CA GLN A 3 10.99 0.33 -2.31
C GLN A 3 9.99 -0.78 -1.98
N VAL A 4 8.72 -0.64 -2.43
CA VAL A 4 7.70 -1.66 -2.23
C VAL A 4 8.10 -2.97 -2.91
N ILE A 5 8.55 -2.95 -4.17
CA ILE A 5 8.95 -4.18 -4.88
C ILE A 5 10.07 -4.90 -4.13
N SER A 6 11.08 -4.16 -3.65
CA SER A 6 12.16 -4.75 -2.86
C SER A 6 11.68 -5.45 -1.58
N ILE A 7 10.67 -4.88 -0.90
CA ILE A 7 10.03 -5.49 0.27
C ILE A 7 9.24 -6.74 -0.13
N LEU A 8 8.49 -6.69 -1.23
CA LEU A 8 7.72 -7.84 -1.70
C LEU A 8 8.64 -9.02 -2.05
N ASP A 9 9.76 -8.75 -2.71
CA ASP A 9 10.76 -9.76 -3.05
C ASP A 9 11.43 -10.34 -1.78
N SER A 10 11.79 -9.49 -0.79
CA SER A 10 12.45 -9.95 0.45
C SER A 10 11.53 -10.79 1.33
N GLU A 11 10.27 -10.37 1.45
CA GLU A 11 9.24 -11.06 2.24
C GLU A 11 8.58 -12.22 1.48
N ARG A 12 9.02 -12.48 0.24
CA ARG A 12 8.47 -13.51 -0.65
C ARG A 12 6.95 -13.38 -0.84
N ILE A 13 6.45 -12.15 -0.80
CA ILE A 13 5.05 -11.83 -1.06
C ILE A 13 4.80 -11.97 -2.55
N LYS A 14 3.76 -12.73 -2.92
CA LYS A 14 3.40 -12.89 -4.33
C LYS A 14 2.70 -11.63 -4.82
N TYR A 15 3.18 -11.11 -5.95
CA TYR A 15 2.58 -9.99 -6.67
C TYR A 15 2.61 -10.24 -8.17
N THR A 16 1.81 -9.47 -8.92
CA THR A 16 1.90 -9.37 -10.37
C THR A 16 2.19 -7.93 -10.77
N VAL A 17 2.82 -7.75 -11.93
CA VAL A 17 3.04 -6.45 -12.55
C VAL A 17 2.42 -6.51 -13.94
N ALA A 18 1.44 -5.65 -14.21
CA ALA A 18 0.82 -5.52 -15.53
C ALA A 18 1.64 -4.61 -16.45
N ASP A 19 1.40 -4.68 -17.76
CA ASP A 19 2.10 -3.88 -18.77
C ASP A 19 1.96 -2.36 -18.55
N ASN A 20 0.89 -1.92 -17.91
CA ASN A 20 0.66 -0.52 -17.52
C ASN A 20 1.37 -0.12 -16.21
N GLY A 21 2.19 -1.01 -15.64
CA GLY A 21 2.90 -0.77 -14.38
C GLY A 21 2.06 -0.97 -13.11
N ASN A 22 0.82 -1.46 -13.21
CA ASN A 22 0.01 -1.75 -12.03
C ASN A 22 0.58 -2.95 -11.26
N ILE A 23 0.83 -2.75 -9.98
CA ILE A 23 1.32 -3.77 -9.05
C ILE A 23 0.13 -4.30 -8.28
N THR A 24 -0.14 -5.61 -8.40
CA THR A 24 -1.25 -6.25 -7.70
C THR A 24 -0.74 -7.27 -6.69
N ILE A 25 -1.18 -7.14 -5.45
CA ILE A 25 -0.93 -8.08 -4.36
C ILE A 25 -2.26 -8.74 -4.00
N GLY A 26 -2.39 -10.05 -4.19
CA GLY A 26 -3.68 -10.74 -3.94
C GLY A 26 -4.04 -10.88 -2.46
N GLY A 27 -3.05 -10.77 -1.56
CA GLY A 27 -3.22 -10.92 -0.11
C GLY A 27 -3.11 -9.59 0.66
N HIS A 28 -2.74 -9.70 1.93
CA HIS A 28 -2.45 -8.54 2.77
C HIS A 28 -1.03 -8.01 2.51
N LEU A 29 -0.83 -6.71 2.73
CA LEU A 29 0.49 -6.09 2.76
C LEU A 29 0.69 -5.43 4.12
N ASP A 30 1.70 -5.90 4.85
CA ASP A 30 2.07 -5.38 6.16
C ASP A 30 3.38 -4.60 6.05
N LEU A 31 3.31 -3.27 6.23
CA LEU A 31 4.46 -2.37 6.22
C LEU A 31 4.70 -1.74 7.60
N ARG A 32 4.12 -2.29 8.67
CA ARG A 32 4.19 -1.67 10.00
C ARG A 32 5.63 -1.52 10.46
N GLY A 33 6.01 -0.29 10.84
CA GLY A 33 7.35 0.04 11.31
C GLY A 33 8.47 -0.11 10.27
N ILE A 34 8.13 -0.30 8.98
CA ILE A 34 9.11 -0.29 7.90
C ILE A 34 9.47 1.15 7.56
N ASP A 35 10.77 1.41 7.36
CA ASP A 35 11.28 2.69 6.87
C ASP A 35 10.98 2.86 5.37
N ILE A 36 9.72 3.20 5.08
CA ILE A 36 9.21 3.51 3.76
C ILE A 36 8.51 4.86 3.77
N THR A 37 8.73 5.66 2.73
CA THR A 37 8.25 7.04 2.65
C THR A 37 7.19 7.24 1.56
N SER A 38 7.01 6.27 0.66
CA SER A 38 5.98 6.34 -0.39
C SER A 38 5.50 4.96 -0.84
N LEU A 39 4.28 4.93 -1.36
CA LEU A 39 3.72 3.80 -2.10
C LEU A 39 3.74 4.11 -3.61
N PRO A 40 3.79 3.09 -4.49
CA PRO A 40 3.66 3.31 -5.92
C PRO A 40 2.24 3.74 -6.31
N ASP A 41 2.14 4.59 -7.33
CA ASP A 41 0.88 5.20 -7.79
C ASP A 41 -0.18 4.19 -8.25
N ASN A 42 0.25 3.04 -8.76
CA ASN A 42 -0.62 1.97 -9.27
C ASN A 42 -0.52 0.72 -8.39
N LEU A 43 -0.95 0.83 -7.13
CA LEU A 43 -0.95 -0.26 -6.17
C LEU A 43 -2.37 -0.77 -5.93
N THR A 44 -2.58 -2.06 -6.20
CA THR A 44 -3.81 -2.78 -5.87
C THR A 44 -3.53 -3.86 -4.82
N ILE A 45 -4.23 -3.80 -3.69
CA ILE A 45 -4.15 -4.77 -2.59
C ILE A 45 -5.49 -5.51 -2.49
N GLY A 46 -5.49 -6.83 -2.64
CA GLY A 46 -6.69 -7.66 -2.48
C GLY A 46 -7.13 -7.82 -1.02
N GLY A 47 -6.18 -7.80 -0.09
CA GLY A 47 -6.42 -7.92 1.35
C GLY A 47 -6.38 -6.59 2.11
N HIS A 48 -5.78 -6.62 3.29
CA HIS A 48 -5.63 -5.46 4.19
C HIS A 48 -4.27 -4.79 3.96
N LEU A 49 -4.20 -3.48 4.16
CA LEU A 49 -2.97 -2.70 4.09
C LEU A 49 -2.66 -2.10 5.47
N TYR A 50 -1.50 -2.42 6.03
CA TYR A 50 -1.06 -1.90 7.32
C TYR A 50 0.13 -0.95 7.15
N LEU A 51 -0.07 0.35 7.45
CA LEU A 51 0.95 1.40 7.29
C LEU A 51 1.39 2.01 8.63
N SER A 52 1.00 1.42 9.76
CA SER A 52 1.25 2.02 11.07
C SER A 52 2.74 2.22 11.35
N GLY A 53 3.12 3.44 11.73
CA GLY A 53 4.52 3.77 12.06
C GLY A 53 5.46 3.81 10.85
N THR A 54 4.93 3.93 9.62
CA THR A 54 5.73 4.21 8.42
C THR A 54 6.01 5.71 8.28
N GLY A 55 7.00 6.07 7.44
CA GLY A 55 7.30 7.45 7.06
C GLY A 55 6.44 7.98 5.91
N ILE A 56 5.37 7.27 5.53
CA ILE A 56 4.47 7.68 4.44
C ILE A 56 3.70 8.93 4.85
N THR A 57 3.76 9.96 4.00
CA THR A 57 3.12 11.25 4.23
C THR A 57 1.84 11.47 3.42
N SER A 58 1.70 10.75 2.30
CA SER A 58 0.51 10.76 1.44
C SER A 58 0.26 9.38 0.83
N LEU A 59 -1.01 9.09 0.53
CA LEU A 59 -1.39 7.90 -0.22
C LEU A 59 -1.50 8.24 -1.72
N PRO A 60 -1.21 7.29 -2.63
CA PRO A 60 -1.39 7.51 -4.05
C PRO A 60 -2.88 7.59 -4.42
N ASP A 61 -3.20 8.42 -5.40
CA ASP A 61 -4.59 8.73 -5.75
C ASP A 61 -5.40 7.50 -6.17
N ASN A 62 -4.77 6.54 -6.85
CA ASN A 62 -5.42 5.35 -7.38
C ASN A 62 -5.24 4.10 -6.49
N LEU A 63 -4.97 4.29 -5.19
CA LEU A 63 -4.82 3.19 -4.25
C LEU A 63 -6.14 2.42 -4.11
N THR A 64 -6.11 1.13 -4.45
CA THR A 64 -7.26 0.22 -4.30
C THR A 64 -6.96 -0.85 -3.27
N ILE A 65 -7.84 -1.00 -2.26
CA ILE A 65 -7.70 -1.95 -1.16
C ILE A 65 -8.99 -2.75 -1.03
N GLY A 66 -8.93 -4.07 -1.18
CA GLY A 66 -10.09 -4.95 -1.02
C GLY A 66 -10.55 -5.12 0.44
N GLY A 67 -9.64 -4.93 1.40
CA GLY A 67 -9.87 -5.05 2.83
C GLY A 67 -9.85 -3.73 3.60
N HIS A 68 -9.11 -3.70 4.71
CA HIS A 68 -9.05 -2.60 5.67
C HIS A 68 -7.74 -1.85 5.45
N LEU A 69 -7.75 -0.55 5.71
CA LEU A 69 -6.56 0.31 5.68
C LEU A 69 -6.24 0.74 7.11
N TYR A 70 -5.03 0.51 7.59
CA TYR A 70 -4.62 0.92 8.94
C TYR A 70 -3.55 2.01 8.86
N LEU A 71 -3.91 3.24 9.24
CA LEU A 71 -3.03 4.43 9.21
C LEU A 71 -2.63 4.94 10.61
N SER A 72 -2.83 4.14 11.66
CA SER A 72 -2.52 4.57 13.02
C SER A 72 -1.05 4.93 13.17
N ARG A 73 -0.74 6.05 13.85
CA ARG A 73 0.63 6.55 14.03
C ARG A 73 1.35 6.85 12.70
N THR A 74 0.63 7.31 11.69
CA THR A 74 1.20 7.95 10.49
C THR A 74 1.05 9.47 10.59
N VAL A 75 1.75 10.22 9.73
CA VAL A 75 1.61 11.68 9.60
C VAL A 75 0.64 12.09 8.49
N ILE A 76 -0.11 11.13 7.93
CA ILE A 76 -1.11 11.37 6.89
C ILE A 76 -2.25 12.20 7.48
N THR A 77 -2.51 13.36 6.87
CA THR A 77 -3.52 14.33 7.33
C THR A 77 -4.76 14.41 6.42
N SER A 78 -4.66 13.85 5.22
CA SER A 78 -5.74 13.77 4.25
C SER A 78 -5.69 12.46 3.48
N LEU A 79 -6.84 12.03 2.97
CA LEU A 79 -6.97 10.88 2.08
C LEU A 79 -7.17 11.38 0.65
N PRO A 80 -6.67 10.66 -0.38
CA PRO A 80 -6.93 11.02 -1.76
C PRO A 80 -8.41 10.82 -2.11
N ASP A 81 -8.93 11.66 -3.00
CA ASP A 81 -10.35 11.66 -3.39
C ASP A 81 -10.79 10.34 -4.06
N ASN A 82 -9.86 9.66 -4.74
CA ASN A 82 -10.11 8.43 -5.48
C ASN A 82 -9.72 7.15 -4.70
N LEU A 83 -9.49 7.26 -3.39
CA LEU A 83 -9.19 6.12 -2.53
C LEU A 83 -10.34 5.11 -2.51
N THR A 84 -10.07 3.87 -2.90
CA THR A 84 -11.07 2.79 -2.87
C THR A 84 -10.72 1.76 -1.79
N ILE A 85 -11.61 1.58 -0.80
CA ILE A 85 -11.46 0.63 0.30
C ILE A 85 -12.72 -0.24 0.40
N GLY A 86 -12.56 -1.56 0.37
CA GLY A 86 -13.68 -2.52 0.52
C GLY A 86 -14.16 -2.68 1.97
N GLY A 87 -13.30 -2.40 2.95
CA GLY A 87 -13.59 -2.47 4.37
C GLY A 87 -13.65 -1.09 5.06
N HIS A 88 -12.85 -0.95 6.11
CA HIS A 88 -12.81 0.22 7.00
C HIS A 88 -11.40 0.81 7.06
N LEU A 89 -11.32 2.06 7.50
CA LEU A 89 -10.11 2.81 7.78
C LEU A 89 -9.86 2.88 9.30
#